data_AF-A0A6P2AJW0-F1
#
_entry.id   AF-A0A6P2AJW0-F1
#
_cell.length_a   1.000
_cell.length_b   1.000
_cell.length_c   1.000
_cell.angle_alpha   90.00
_cell.angle_beta   90.00
_cell.angle_gamma   90.00
#
_symmetry.space_group_name_H-M   'P 1'
#
loop_
_entity.id
_entity.type
_entity.pdbx_description
1 polymer ?
#
loop_
_entity_poly.entity_id
_entity_poly.type
_entity_poly.pdbx_seq_one_letter_code
_entity_poly.pdbx_strand_id
1 'polypeptide(L)'
;MTQPPSDQVDLFETEPATETIPLQRIVPTLDSVLSWLVIVVLFGSCGLIAWLAYLAGSDWGKVAGMGFGLAALLALMMFAVVRILWTPQARRFPAQPILSDAMARSGHSLAFGALCRFNGCITAVVDSQHLHLVPVAVFRWFGAKRMSLPWTAIRDVRPFLIPSYARAEVAGTAIIAPAWCLELASTAVELTPGSTPPEQVFLPIVKETHR
;
A
#
# COMPACT_ATOMS: atom_id res chain seq x y z
N MET A 1 43.55 44.88 9.57
CA MET A 1 42.19 44.50 10.01
C MET A 1 41.31 44.55 8.77
N THR A 2 41.08 43.39 8.15
CA THR A 2 40.35 43.25 6.88
C THR A 2 39.35 42.13 7.07
N GLN A 3 38.08 42.52 7.06
CA GLN A 3 36.90 41.68 7.25
C GLN A 3 36.58 40.97 5.91
N PRO A 4 36.34 39.63 5.89
CA PRO A 4 35.93 38.96 4.67
C PRO A 4 34.43 39.15 4.39
N PRO A 5 34.02 39.10 3.11
CA PRO A 5 32.66 39.36 2.65
C PRO A 5 31.70 38.22 2.97
N SER A 6 30.50 38.58 3.42
CA SER A 6 29.39 37.67 3.64
C SER A 6 28.71 37.34 2.32
N ASP A 7 29.12 36.25 1.67
CA ASP A 7 28.35 35.63 0.59
C ASP A 7 27.25 34.78 1.21
N GLN A 8 26.14 35.45 1.54
CA GLN A 8 24.88 34.82 1.90
C GLN A 8 24.23 34.34 0.60
N VAL A 9 24.56 33.12 0.20
CA VAL A 9 23.88 32.43 -0.90
C VAL A 9 22.53 31.97 -0.36
N ASP A 10 21.51 32.79 -0.59
CA ASP A 10 20.09 32.46 -0.45
C ASP A 10 19.72 31.39 -1.48
N LEU A 11 20.13 30.15 -1.22
CA LEU A 11 19.54 28.96 -1.82
C LEU A 11 18.21 28.72 -1.10
N PHE A 12 17.21 29.55 -1.45
CA PHE A 12 15.81 29.19 -1.26
C PHE A 12 15.55 27.96 -2.15
N GLU A 13 15.70 26.78 -1.56
CA GLU A 13 15.07 25.56 -2.04
C GLU A 13 13.59 25.86 -2.25
N THR A 14 13.19 25.98 -3.51
CA THR A 14 11.81 25.90 -3.93
C THR A 14 11.25 24.56 -3.45
N GLU A 15 10.57 24.56 -2.30
CA GLU A 15 9.71 23.46 -1.88
C GLU A 15 8.79 23.11 -3.06
N PRO A 16 8.82 21.86 -3.57
CA PRO A 16 7.86 21.45 -4.58
C PRO A 16 6.48 21.56 -3.95
N ALA A 17 5.61 22.35 -4.56
CA ALA A 17 4.24 22.58 -4.12
C ALA A 17 3.59 21.24 -3.77
N THR A 18 3.43 20.99 -2.46
CA THR A 18 2.68 19.85 -1.93
C THR A 18 1.25 20.05 -2.37
N GLU A 19 0.90 19.43 -3.50
CA GLU A 19 -0.45 19.41 -4.05
C GLU A 19 -1.36 18.77 -2.99
N THR A 20 -2.08 19.61 -2.25
CA THR A 20 -3.06 19.18 -1.25
C THR A 20 -4.21 18.51 -1.99
N ILE A 21 -4.13 17.19 -2.14
CA ILE A 21 -5.19 16.39 -2.75
C ILE A 21 -6.44 16.57 -1.89
N PRO A 22 -7.53 17.16 -2.42
CA PRO A 22 -8.72 17.41 -1.63
C PRO A 22 -9.29 16.08 -1.14
N LEU A 23 -9.31 15.90 0.18
CA LEU A 23 -9.94 14.80 0.92
C LEU A 23 -11.47 14.89 0.77
N GLN A 24 -12.00 14.74 -0.43
CA GLN A 24 -13.44 14.66 -0.68
C GLN A 24 -14.00 13.34 -0.14
N ARG A 25 -14.55 13.44 1.07
CA ARG A 25 -15.75 12.77 1.61
C ARG A 25 -16.17 11.48 0.88
N ILE A 26 -15.58 10.34 1.26
CA ILE A 26 -15.99 9.01 0.79
C ILE A 26 -17.04 8.45 1.75
N VAL A 27 -18.30 8.77 1.48
CA VAL A 27 -19.44 7.98 1.98
C VAL A 27 -19.54 6.77 1.06
N PRO A 28 -19.65 5.52 1.55
CA PRO A 28 -19.97 4.38 0.69
C PRO A 28 -21.39 4.59 0.16
N THR A 29 -21.51 5.17 -1.04
CA THR A 29 -22.78 5.43 -1.70
C THR A 29 -23.42 4.10 -2.11
N LEU A 30 -24.75 4.09 -2.12
CA LEU A 30 -25.63 3.04 -2.63
C LEU A 30 -25.17 2.49 -4.00
N ASP A 31 -24.42 3.28 -4.76
CA ASP A 31 -23.76 2.96 -6.02
C ASP A 31 -22.83 1.74 -5.95
N SER A 32 -22.18 1.48 -4.81
CA SER A 32 -21.28 0.32 -4.69
C SER A 32 -22.02 -1.01 -4.79
N VAL A 33 -23.19 -1.14 -4.17
CA VAL A 33 -23.98 -2.40 -4.19
C VAL A 33 -24.61 -2.60 -5.56
N LEU A 34 -25.12 -1.53 -6.18
CA LEU A 34 -25.68 -1.58 -7.53
C LEU A 34 -24.60 -1.93 -8.57
N SER A 35 -23.40 -1.36 -8.44
CA SER A 35 -22.26 -1.68 -9.31
C SER A 35 -21.85 -3.16 -9.18
N TRP A 36 -21.92 -3.74 -7.99
CA TRP A 36 -21.65 -5.17 -7.77
C TRP A 36 -22.66 -6.07 -8.46
N LEU A 37 -23.96 -5.76 -8.32
CA LEU A 37 -25.02 -6.51 -8.98
C LEU A 37 -24.86 -6.49 -10.51
N VAL A 38 -24.57 -5.32 -11.09
CA VAL A 38 -24.37 -5.19 -12.54
C VAL A 38 -23.16 -6.00 -13.02
N ILE A 39 -22.04 -6.00 -12.29
CA ILE A 39 -20.83 -6.77 -12.64
C ILE A 39 -21.09 -8.27 -12.53
N VAL A 40 -21.72 -8.74 -11.45
CA VAL A 40 -22.02 -10.18 -11.28
C VAL A 40 -22.98 -10.66 -12.37
N VAL A 41 -23.98 -9.86 -12.72
CA VAL A 41 -24.93 -10.20 -13.79
C VAL A 41 -24.25 -10.20 -15.17
N LEU A 42 -23.43 -9.19 -15.50
CA LEU A 42 -22.74 -9.12 -16.79
C LEU A 42 -21.69 -10.21 -16.96
N PHE A 43 -20.79 -10.37 -15.99
CA PHE A 43 -19.76 -11.40 -16.07
C PHE A 43 -20.38 -12.80 -15.92
N GLY A 44 -21.33 -12.99 -15.01
CA GLY A 44 -22.05 -14.26 -14.87
C GLY A 44 -22.77 -14.68 -16.16
N SER A 45 -23.44 -13.75 -16.83
CA SER A 45 -24.13 -14.03 -18.10
C SER A 45 -23.15 -14.27 -19.25
N CYS A 46 -22.08 -13.49 -19.41
CA CYS A 46 -21.05 -13.76 -20.41
C CYS A 46 -20.37 -15.13 -20.20
N GLY A 47 -20.10 -15.50 -18.95
CA GLY A 47 -19.55 -16.79 -18.60
C GLY A 47 -20.48 -17.95 -18.90
N LEU A 48 -21.76 -17.79 -18.57
CA LEU A 48 -22.79 -18.78 -18.89
C LEU A 48 -22.94 -18.95 -20.40
N ILE A 49 -22.96 -17.86 -21.18
CA ILE A 49 -23.05 -17.90 -22.65
C ILE A 49 -21.83 -18.60 -23.25
N ALA A 50 -20.62 -18.29 -22.78
CA ALA A 50 -19.40 -18.93 -23.24
C ALA A 50 -19.35 -20.43 -22.89
N TRP A 51 -19.84 -20.79 -21.70
CA TRP A 51 -19.96 -22.18 -21.26
C TRP A 51 -21.02 -22.96 -22.06
N LEU A 52 -22.17 -22.35 -22.35
CA LEU A 52 -23.20 -22.95 -23.21
C LEU A 52 -22.69 -23.11 -24.66
N ALA A 53 -21.94 -22.15 -25.18
CA ALA A 53 -21.31 -22.23 -26.50
C ALA A 53 -20.21 -23.30 -26.56
N TYR A 54 -19.46 -23.51 -25.46
CA TYR A 54 -18.53 -24.63 -25.30
C TYR A 54 -19.27 -25.97 -25.40
N LEU A 55 -20.38 -26.13 -24.68
CA LEU A 55 -21.19 -27.35 -24.71
C LEU A 55 -21.82 -27.62 -26.09
N ALA A 56 -22.13 -26.56 -26.85
CA ALA A 56 -22.66 -26.66 -28.21
C ALA A 56 -21.61 -27.05 -29.28
N GLY A 57 -20.35 -27.27 -28.90
CA GLY A 57 -19.30 -27.74 -29.81
C GLY A 57 -18.69 -26.67 -30.73
N SER A 58 -19.02 -25.39 -30.53
CA SER A 58 -18.40 -24.27 -31.27
C SER A 58 -16.94 -24.09 -30.84
N ASP A 59 -16.02 -24.09 -31.81
CA ASP A 59 -14.59 -23.85 -31.51
C ASP A 59 -14.35 -22.45 -30.93
N TRP A 60 -15.14 -21.45 -31.33
CA TRP A 60 -15.14 -20.12 -30.71
C TRP A 60 -15.71 -20.13 -29.28
N GLY A 61 -16.73 -20.95 -29.03
CA GLY A 61 -17.27 -21.18 -27.69
C GLY A 61 -16.21 -21.76 -26.74
N LYS A 62 -15.34 -22.63 -27.25
CA LYS A 62 -14.24 -23.20 -26.46
C LYS A 62 -13.21 -22.15 -26.04
N VAL A 63 -12.79 -21.30 -26.98
CA VAL A 63 -11.83 -20.22 -26.71
C VAL A 63 -12.43 -19.19 -25.74
N ALA A 64 -13.68 -18.78 -25.97
CA ALA A 64 -14.37 -17.84 -25.09
C ALA A 64 -14.58 -18.41 -23.68
N GLY A 65 -14.99 -19.68 -23.57
CA GLY A 65 -15.19 -20.36 -22.30
C GLY A 65 -13.88 -20.48 -21.50
N MET A 66 -12.78 -20.82 -22.18
CA MET A 66 -11.45 -20.87 -21.56
C MET A 66 -11.00 -19.50 -21.06
N GLY A 67 -11.19 -18.45 -21.87
CA GLY A 67 -10.87 -17.07 -21.49
C GLY A 67 -11.66 -16.59 -20.28
N PHE A 68 -12.97 -16.87 -20.25
CA PHE A 68 -13.82 -16.53 -19.11
C PHE A 68 -13.44 -17.31 -17.85
N GLY A 69 -13.22 -18.62 -17.98
CA GLY A 69 -12.80 -19.47 -16.86
C GLY A 69 -11.50 -18.98 -16.22
N LEU A 70 -10.51 -18.59 -17.04
CA LEU A 70 -9.26 -18.02 -16.57
C LEU A 70 -9.49 -16.68 -15.84
N ALA A 71 -10.30 -15.78 -16.42
CA ALA A 71 -10.61 -14.50 -15.79
C ALA A 71 -11.34 -14.67 -14.44
N ALA A 72 -12.30 -15.58 -14.36
CA ALA A 72 -13.03 -15.91 -13.14
C ALA A 72 -12.10 -16.50 -12.07
N LEU A 73 -11.18 -17.39 -12.46
CA LEU A 73 -10.18 -17.95 -11.56
C LEU A 73 -9.27 -16.85 -10.99
N LEU A 74 -8.78 -15.93 -11.82
CA LEU A 74 -7.96 -14.79 -11.38
C LEU A 74 -8.73 -13.87 -10.42
N ALA A 75 -10.00 -13.57 -10.70
CA ALA A 75 -10.85 -12.78 -9.82
C ALA A 75 -11.07 -13.47 -8.46
N LEU A 76 -11.30 -14.79 -8.46
CA LEU A 76 -11.46 -15.59 -7.24
C LEU A 76 -10.17 -15.62 -6.42
N MET A 77 -9.01 -15.80 -7.07
CA MET A 77 -7.71 -15.72 -6.40
C MET A 77 -7.49 -14.34 -5.76
N MET A 78 -7.81 -13.26 -6.47
CA MET A 78 -7.69 -11.91 -5.93
C MET A 78 -8.61 -11.69 -4.72
N PHE A 79 -9.86 -12.14 -4.81
CA PHE A 79 -10.81 -12.10 -3.71
C PHE A 79 -10.30 -12.89 -2.48
N ALA A 80 -9.76 -14.09 -2.71
CA ALA A 80 -9.18 -14.91 -1.65
C ALA A 80 -7.99 -14.21 -0.97
N VAL A 81 -7.06 -13.63 -1.74
CA VAL A 81 -5.92 -12.86 -1.22
C VAL A 81 -6.39 -11.70 -0.35
N VAL A 82 -7.38 -10.92 -0.79
CA VAL A 82 -7.92 -9.79 -0.01
C VAL A 82 -8.63 -10.28 1.25
N ARG A 83 -9.38 -11.39 1.19
CA ARG A 83 -10.09 -11.92 2.37
C ARG A 83 -9.16 -12.54 3.40
N ILE A 84 -8.14 -13.26 2.97
CA ILE A 84 -7.24 -14.01 3.86
C ILE A 84 -6.14 -13.10 4.41
N LEU A 85 -5.54 -12.23 3.59
CA LEU A 85 -4.37 -11.47 3.98
C LEU A 85 -4.69 -10.03 4.35
N TRP A 86 -5.53 -9.36 3.56
CA TRP A 86 -5.80 -7.92 3.75
C TRP A 86 -6.85 -7.64 4.83
N THR A 87 -7.98 -8.34 4.77
CA THR A 87 -9.14 -8.08 5.63
C THR A 87 -8.83 -8.22 7.13
N PRO A 88 -8.08 -9.24 7.60
CA PRO A 88 -7.74 -9.34 9.02
C PRO A 88 -6.88 -8.17 9.49
N GLN A 89 -5.91 -7.73 8.68
CA GLN A 89 -5.07 -6.59 9.02
C GLN A 89 -5.87 -5.28 9.04
N ALA A 90 -6.71 -5.04 8.03
CA ALA A 90 -7.56 -3.86 7.99
C ALA A 90 -8.61 -3.81 9.12
N ARG A 91 -9.00 -4.97 9.70
CA ARG A 91 -9.84 -5.03 10.91
C ARG A 91 -9.06 -4.67 12.18
N ARG A 92 -7.80 -5.08 12.28
CA ARG A 92 -6.91 -4.75 13.40
C ARG A 92 -6.51 -3.27 13.39
N PHE A 93 -6.33 -2.72 12.19
CA PHE A 93 -5.87 -1.36 11.95
C PHE A 93 -6.89 -0.58 11.12
N PRO A 94 -8.05 -0.21 11.69
CA PRO A 94 -9.08 0.52 10.96
C PRO A 94 -8.54 1.86 10.46
N ALA A 95 -9.06 2.32 9.32
CA ALA A 95 -8.68 3.60 8.75
C ALA A 95 -8.95 4.76 9.72
N GLN A 96 -7.94 5.57 9.96
CA GLN A 96 -8.01 6.81 10.71
C GLN A 96 -8.04 8.02 9.77
N PRO A 97 -8.55 9.18 10.22
CA PRO A 97 -8.43 10.45 9.50
C PRO A 97 -6.95 10.73 9.18
N ILE A 98 -6.69 11.14 7.94
CA ILE A 98 -5.36 11.56 7.49
C ILE A 98 -5.15 12.99 7.96
N LEU A 99 -4.03 13.26 8.64
CA LEU A 99 -3.71 14.59 9.16
C LEU A 99 -3.21 15.55 8.07
N SER A 100 -3.13 16.85 8.39
CA SER A 100 -2.76 17.90 7.44
C SER A 100 -1.28 17.90 7.03
N ASP A 101 -0.42 17.27 7.84
CA ASP A 101 1.01 17.08 7.61
C ASP A 101 1.31 15.83 6.75
N ALA A 102 0.27 15.19 6.21
CA ALA A 102 0.42 13.94 5.49
C ALA A 102 1.16 14.10 4.15
N MET A 103 2.15 13.23 3.94
CA MET A 103 2.85 13.06 2.67
C MET A 103 2.36 11.81 1.95
N ALA A 104 1.97 11.94 0.69
CA ALA A 104 1.48 10.84 -0.14
C ALA A 104 2.42 10.58 -1.31
N ARG A 105 2.77 9.32 -1.57
CA ARG A 105 3.40 8.92 -2.84
C ARG A 105 2.74 7.66 -3.41
N SER A 106 2.43 7.70 -4.70
CA SER A 106 1.86 6.59 -5.45
C SER A 106 2.91 5.85 -6.27
N GLY A 107 2.56 4.67 -6.80
CA GLY A 107 3.40 3.93 -7.74
C GLY A 107 4.52 3.09 -7.11
N HIS A 108 4.61 3.06 -5.78
CA HIS A 108 5.53 2.18 -5.08
C HIS A 108 4.90 0.83 -4.75
N SER A 109 5.72 -0.23 -4.78
CA SER A 109 5.29 -1.54 -4.33
C SER A 109 5.28 -1.61 -2.81
N LEU A 110 4.25 -2.21 -2.23
CA LEU A 110 4.25 -2.60 -0.83
C LEU A 110 4.02 -4.10 -0.77
N ALA A 111 4.67 -4.80 0.15
CA ALA A 111 4.46 -6.23 0.35
C ALA A 111 4.00 -6.54 1.78
N PHE A 112 3.04 -7.45 1.91
CA PHE A 112 2.67 -8.07 3.18
C PHE A 112 3.07 -9.55 3.14
N GLY A 113 4.00 -9.92 4.00
CA GLY A 113 4.64 -11.24 4.04
C GLY A 113 5.52 -11.51 2.81
N ALA A 114 5.95 -12.76 2.68
CA ALA A 114 6.80 -13.19 1.57
C ALA A 114 6.05 -13.36 0.24
N LEU A 115 4.73 -13.60 0.30
CA LEU A 115 3.95 -14.07 -0.85
C LEU A 115 3.13 -12.98 -1.56
N CYS A 116 2.90 -11.83 -0.93
CA CYS A 116 2.00 -10.81 -1.50
C CYS A 116 2.71 -9.48 -1.71
N ARG A 117 3.05 -9.21 -2.96
CA ARG A 117 3.56 -7.92 -3.43
C ARG A 117 2.43 -7.18 -4.15
N PHE A 118 2.04 -6.03 -3.61
CA PHE A 118 1.01 -5.16 -4.17
C PHE A 118 1.65 -4.12 -5.09
N ASN A 119 2.07 -4.58 -6.28
CA ASN A 119 2.80 -3.83 -7.29
C ASN A 119 2.07 -2.53 -7.71
N GLY A 120 2.30 -1.42 -7.01
CA GLY A 120 1.61 -0.13 -7.23
C GLY A 120 0.11 -0.12 -6.91
N CYS A 121 -0.44 -1.19 -6.34
CA CYS A 121 -1.88 -1.30 -6.06
C CYS A 121 -2.29 -0.59 -4.76
N ILE A 122 -1.33 -0.10 -3.99
CA ILE A 122 -1.55 0.59 -2.71
C ILE A 122 -0.84 1.93 -2.78
N THR A 123 -1.55 2.99 -2.44
CA THR A 123 -0.95 4.31 -2.18
C THR A 123 -0.59 4.39 -0.71
N ALA A 124 0.67 4.70 -0.42
CA ALA A 124 1.13 4.96 0.94
C ALA A 124 0.98 6.46 1.23
N VAL A 125 0.31 6.75 2.34
CA VAL A 125 0.17 8.10 2.87
C VAL A 125 0.71 8.07 4.29
N VAL A 126 1.56 9.01 4.64
CA VAL A 126 2.35 9.00 5.86
C VAL A 126 2.13 10.31 6.59
N ASP A 127 1.71 10.27 7.85
CA ASP A 127 1.58 11.47 8.69
C ASP A 127 2.30 11.31 10.04
N SER A 128 2.23 12.31 10.91
CA SER A 128 2.90 12.27 12.23
C SER A 128 2.47 11.11 13.13
N GLN A 129 1.36 10.43 12.87
CA GLN A 129 0.82 9.39 13.74
C GLN A 129 0.73 8.00 13.10
N HIS A 130 0.50 7.93 11.78
CA HIS A 130 0.19 6.68 11.08
C HIS A 130 0.82 6.58 9.69
N LEU A 131 1.08 5.34 9.30
CA LEU A 131 1.20 4.92 7.90
C LEU A 131 -0.18 4.45 7.40
N HIS A 132 -0.81 5.25 6.55
CA HIS A 132 -2.07 4.91 5.90
C HIS A 132 -1.82 4.17 4.59
N LEU A 133 -2.51 3.05 4.40
CA LEU A 133 -2.47 2.25 3.19
C LEU A 133 -3.81 2.35 2.48
N VAL A 134 -3.80 3.00 1.32
CA VAL A 134 -4.98 3.30 0.52
C VAL A 134 -4.99 2.40 -0.72
N PRO A 135 -5.82 1.35 -0.74
CA PRO A 135 -5.93 0.49 -1.92
C PRO A 135 -6.51 1.25 -3.12
N VAL A 136 -6.00 0.95 -4.32
CA VAL A 136 -6.57 1.45 -5.59
C VAL A 136 -8.00 0.94 -5.80
N ALA A 137 -8.74 1.55 -6.74
CA ALA A 137 -10.15 1.22 -6.99
C ALA A 137 -10.39 -0.28 -7.23
N VAL A 138 -9.55 -0.93 -8.05
CA VAL A 138 -9.66 -2.36 -8.34
C VAL A 138 -9.52 -3.21 -7.08
N PHE A 139 -8.56 -2.90 -6.20
CA PHE A 139 -8.39 -3.64 -4.95
C PHE A 139 -9.56 -3.41 -3.99
N ARG A 140 -10.10 -2.19 -3.96
CA ARG A 140 -11.32 -1.86 -3.20
C ARG A 140 -12.52 -2.65 -3.70
N TRP A 141 -12.63 -2.88 -5.01
CA TRP A 141 -13.64 -3.78 -5.58
C TRP A 141 -13.49 -5.19 -5.05
N PHE A 142 -12.30 -5.71 -4.78
CA PHE A 142 -12.17 -7.04 -4.14
C PHE A 142 -12.41 -7.03 -2.61
N GLY A 143 -12.81 -5.90 -2.03
CA GLY A 143 -13.12 -5.75 -0.62
C GLY A 143 -11.98 -5.22 0.24
N ALA A 144 -10.88 -4.77 -0.37
CA ALA A 144 -9.76 -4.20 0.37
C ALA A 144 -10.18 -2.85 0.97
N LYS A 145 -10.14 -2.75 2.30
CA LYS A 145 -10.43 -1.50 3.02
C LYS A 145 -9.15 -0.70 3.24
N ARG A 146 -9.28 0.62 3.41
CA ARG A 146 -8.19 1.46 3.91
C ARG A 146 -7.76 0.98 5.30
N MET A 147 -6.48 1.10 5.61
CA MET A 147 -5.95 0.82 6.94
C MET A 147 -4.95 1.89 7.37
N SER A 148 -4.84 2.11 8.67
CA SER A 148 -3.92 3.07 9.28
C SER A 148 -3.08 2.36 10.32
N LEU A 149 -1.80 2.20 10.03
CA LEU A 149 -0.84 1.51 10.88
C LEU A 149 -0.20 2.56 11.79
N PRO A 150 -0.46 2.55 13.11
CA PRO A 150 0.21 3.48 14.01
C PRO A 150 1.70 3.16 14.07
N TRP A 151 2.55 4.18 14.21
CA TRP A 151 4.01 3.98 14.27
C TRP A 151 4.44 2.99 15.35
N THR A 152 3.73 2.98 16.48
CA THR A 152 3.96 2.06 17.60
C THR A 152 3.71 0.58 17.28
N ALA A 153 2.96 0.27 16.22
CA ALA A 153 2.72 -1.10 15.75
C ALA A 153 3.79 -1.59 14.77
N ILE A 154 4.64 -0.71 14.25
CA ILE A 154 5.72 -1.02 13.31
C ILE A 154 7.00 -1.28 14.10
N ARG A 155 7.57 -2.47 13.97
CA ARG A 155 8.75 -2.92 14.71
C ARG A 155 9.83 -3.44 13.76
N ASP A 156 11.03 -3.64 14.29
CA ASP A 156 12.13 -4.31 13.56
C ASP A 156 12.40 -3.73 12.17
N VAL A 157 12.43 -2.40 12.07
CA VAL A 157 12.75 -1.71 10.81
C VAL A 157 14.20 -1.98 10.45
N ARG A 158 14.43 -2.64 9.31
CA ARG A 158 15.75 -3.00 8.80
C ARG A 158 15.84 -2.70 7.30
N PRO A 159 17.00 -2.29 6.79
CA PRO A 159 17.22 -2.17 5.35
C PRO A 159 16.88 -3.49 4.62
N PHE A 160 16.24 -3.38 3.46
CA PHE A 160 16.01 -4.54 2.58
C PHE A 160 17.15 -4.68 1.57
N LEU A 161 17.16 -5.76 0.79
CA LEU A 161 18.19 -6.00 -0.23
C LEU A 161 18.26 -4.88 -1.29
N ILE A 162 17.13 -4.19 -1.52
CA ILE A 162 17.04 -3.04 -2.43
C ILE A 162 17.09 -1.78 -1.56
N PRO A 163 18.06 -0.86 -1.75
CA PRO A 163 18.26 0.30 -0.87
C PRO A 163 17.06 1.23 -0.74
N SER A 164 16.19 1.31 -1.75
CA SER A 164 14.97 2.13 -1.72
C SER A 164 13.83 1.52 -0.89
N TYR A 165 14.05 0.35 -0.27
CA TYR A 165 13.07 -0.39 0.50
C TYR A 165 13.61 -0.75 1.89
N ALA A 166 12.71 -0.77 2.86
CA ALA A 166 12.96 -1.29 4.19
C ALA A 166 11.92 -2.37 4.52
N ARG A 167 12.33 -3.30 5.38
CA ARG A 167 11.49 -4.33 5.94
C ARG A 167 11.16 -3.96 7.38
N ALA A 168 9.92 -4.13 7.79
CA ALA A 168 9.49 -4.00 9.17
C ALA A 168 8.53 -5.14 9.53
N GLU A 169 8.12 -5.21 10.79
CA GLU A 169 7.12 -6.14 11.27
C GLU A 169 5.91 -5.37 11.83
N VAL A 170 4.71 -5.80 11.44
CA VAL A 170 3.44 -5.23 11.92
C VAL A 170 2.56 -6.37 12.40
N ALA A 171 2.29 -6.40 13.71
CA ALA A 171 1.46 -7.42 14.35
C ALA A 171 1.83 -8.87 13.93
N GLY A 172 3.12 -9.22 13.95
CA GLY A 172 3.60 -10.55 13.57
C GLY A 172 3.74 -10.78 12.06
N THR A 173 3.42 -9.77 11.24
CA THR A 173 3.48 -9.88 9.78
C THR A 173 4.59 -8.99 9.24
N ALA A 174 5.57 -9.59 8.56
CA ALA A 174 6.60 -8.82 7.88
C ALA A 174 5.97 -7.94 6.79
N ILE A 175 6.32 -6.66 6.76
CA ILE A 175 5.97 -5.72 5.70
C ILE A 175 7.24 -5.27 5.00
N ILE A 176 7.17 -5.08 3.68
CA ILE A 176 8.23 -4.43 2.91
C ILE A 176 7.63 -3.21 2.25
N ALA A 177 8.18 -2.04 2.56
CA ALA A 177 7.71 -0.76 2.07
C ALA A 177 8.91 0.09 1.62
N PRO A 178 8.69 1.17 0.84
CA PRO A 178 9.74 2.13 0.55
C PRO A 178 10.41 2.64 1.83
N ALA A 179 11.73 2.80 1.80
CA ALA A 179 12.50 3.23 2.97
C ALA A 179 11.96 4.53 3.59
N TRP A 180 11.62 5.51 2.73
CA TRP A 180 11.05 6.79 3.15
C TRP A 180 9.75 6.65 3.97
N CYS A 181 8.95 5.60 3.78
CA CYS A 181 7.75 5.38 4.58
C CYS A 181 8.06 4.94 6.02
N LEU A 182 9.19 4.24 6.21
CA LEU A 182 9.55 3.59 7.46
C LEU A 182 10.60 4.38 8.25
N GLU A 183 11.32 5.30 7.62
CA GLU A 183 12.26 6.21 8.29
C GLU A 183 11.56 7.10 9.35
N LEU A 184 10.32 7.52 9.09
CA LEU A 184 9.53 8.28 10.06
C LEU A 184 9.11 7.43 11.28
N ALA A 185 8.98 6.11 11.11
CA ALA A 185 8.70 5.21 12.22
C ALA A 185 9.87 5.16 13.22
N SER A 186 11.12 5.16 12.72
CA SER A 186 12.31 5.22 13.60
C SER A 186 12.34 6.49 14.43
N THR A 187 12.06 7.65 13.83
CA THR A 187 12.04 8.93 14.54
C THR A 187 10.92 9.00 15.58
N ALA A 188 9.73 8.48 15.26
CA ALA A 188 8.59 8.49 16.17
C ALA A 188 8.83 7.63 17.44
N VAL A 189 9.56 6.52 17.31
CA VAL A 189 9.94 5.66 18.46
C VAL A 189 10.91 6.39 19.39
N GLU A 190 11.86 7.16 18.87
CA GLU A 190 12.81 7.92 19.69
C GLU A 190 12.16 9.06 20.50
N LEU A 191 11.08 9.64 19.97
CA LEU A 191 10.40 10.78 20.59
C LEU A 191 9.37 10.40 21.65
N THR A 192 9.06 9.11 21.84
CA THR A 192 8.08 8.67 22.84
C THR A 192 8.72 8.64 24.24
N PRO A 193 8.41 9.59 25.15
CA PRO A 193 9.10 9.69 26.44
C PRO A 193 8.76 8.48 27.31
N GLY A 194 9.78 7.69 27.67
CA GLY A 194 9.62 6.50 28.51
C GLY A 194 9.53 5.17 27.76
N SER A 195 9.63 5.14 26.43
CA SER A 195 9.99 3.89 25.75
C SER A 195 11.46 3.63 25.99
N THR A 196 11.79 2.64 26.83
CA THR A 196 13.13 2.06 26.86
C THR A 196 13.45 1.66 25.42
N PRO A 197 14.53 2.20 24.81
CA PRO A 197 14.89 1.81 23.46
C PRO A 197 14.91 0.29 23.40
N PRO A 198 14.28 -0.37 22.40
CA PRO A 198 14.59 -1.77 22.17
C PRO A 198 16.11 -1.81 22.09
N GLU A 199 16.75 -2.75 22.79
CA GLU A 199 18.19 -2.94 22.77
C GLU A 199 18.60 -3.15 21.31
N GLN A 200 18.88 -2.04 20.63
CA GLN A 200 19.22 -2.02 19.23
C GLN A 200 20.64 -2.57 19.23
N VAL A 201 20.76 -3.84 18.86
CA VAL A 201 22.03 -4.39 18.41
C VAL A 201 22.38 -3.62 17.14
N PHE A 202 22.98 -2.45 17.35
CA PHE A 202 23.55 -1.59 16.34
C PHE A 202 24.69 -2.39 15.72
N LEU A 203 24.36 -3.17 14.68
CA LEU A 203 25.38 -3.63 13.77
C LEU A 203 25.88 -2.38 13.04
N PRO A 204 27.17 -2.03 13.13
CA PRO A 204 27.70 -0.87 12.44
C PRO A 204 27.39 -1.01 10.96
N ILE A 205 26.60 -0.08 10.42
CA ILE A 205 26.43 0.10 8.98
C ILE A 205 27.79 0.59 8.48
N VAL A 206 28.65 -0.35 8.09
CA VAL A 206 29.88 -0.05 7.39
C VAL A 206 29.46 0.57 6.06
N LYS A 207 29.52 1.90 5.98
CA LYS A 207 29.49 2.63 4.72
C LYS A 207 30.78 2.28 3.97
N GLU A 208 30.80 1.14 3.28
CA GLU A 208 31.82 0.88 2.27
C GLU A 208 31.62 1.89 1.15
N THR A 209 32.44 2.93 1.21
CA THR A 209 32.54 3.97 0.20
C THR A 209 33.31 3.35 -0.96
N HIS A 210 32.60 2.84 -1.98
CA HIS A 210 33.24 2.48 -3.23
C HIS A 210 33.78 3.77 -3.89
N ARG A 211 35.11 3.89 -3.89
CA ARG A 211 35.87 4.75 -4.81
C ARG A 211 36.08 4.02 -6.13
#